data_AF-A0A257YDZ7-F1
#
_entry.id   AF-A0A257YDZ7-F1
#
_cell.length_a   1.000
_cell.length_b   1.000
_cell.length_c   1.000
_cell.angle_alpha   90.00
_cell.angle_beta   90.00
_cell.angle_gamma   90.00
#
_symmetry.space_group_name_H-M   'P 1'
#
loop_
_entity.id
_entity.type
_entity.pdbx_description
1 polymer ?
#
loop_
_entity_poly.entity_id
_entity_poly.type
_entity_poly.pdbx_seq_one_letter_code
_entity_poly.pdbx_strand_id
1 'polypeptide(L)'
;MIDRVQNIENVGRIVKTGGGQAQYQFGSNTHIYAGNTHGKSTLTAVMRSLQSNSPDFIKGRKTFGVTQQQRAIFVIGGVNYIFDGNEWEKSFENIRIFDTRYIHENFFSPDEEITEDGQKKIETFILGSEGVRLAKDVVDRN
;
A
#
# COMPACT_ATOMS: atom_id res chain seq x y z
N MET A 1 11.83 -3.57 -8.30
CA MET A 1 11.04 -4.61 -7.60
C MET A 1 11.36 -4.51 -6.12
N ILE A 2 10.38 -4.76 -5.23
CA ILE A 2 10.67 -4.83 -3.79
C ILE A 2 11.44 -6.12 -3.54
N ASP A 3 12.63 -6.01 -2.95
CA ASP A 3 13.50 -7.16 -2.69
C ASP A 3 13.01 -7.94 -1.48
N ARG A 4 12.70 -7.24 -0.38
CA ARG A 4 12.20 -7.84 0.85
C ARG A 4 11.73 -6.79 1.85
N VAL A 5 10.94 -7.24 2.81
CA VAL A 5 10.68 -6.51 4.06
C VAL A 5 11.82 -6.83 5.03
N GLN A 6 12.75 -5.91 5.23
CA GLN A 6 13.85 -6.14 6.17
C GLN A 6 13.37 -6.10 7.62
N ASN A 7 12.51 -5.13 7.95
CA ASN A 7 12.00 -4.99 9.29
C ASN A 7 10.66 -4.24 9.34
N ILE A 8 9.77 -4.64 10.25
CA ILE A 8 8.63 -3.85 10.71
C ILE A 8 8.55 -4.02 12.23
N GLU A 9 8.50 -2.91 12.95
CA GLU A 9 8.46 -2.86 14.41
C GLU A 9 7.34 -1.95 14.89
N ASN A 10 6.61 -2.41 15.90
CA ASN A 10 5.57 -1.70 16.62
C ASN A 10 4.41 -1.17 15.74
N VAL A 11 4.09 -1.85 14.64
CA VAL A 11 2.95 -1.50 13.77
C VAL A 11 1.87 -2.56 13.86
N GLY A 12 0.69 -2.18 14.33
CA GLY A 12 -0.47 -3.03 14.56
C GLY A 12 -0.14 -4.12 15.57
N ARG A 13 -0.31 -5.39 15.16
CA ARG A 13 0.12 -6.56 15.94
C ARG A 13 1.58 -6.98 15.70
N ILE A 14 2.27 -6.32 14.77
CA ILE A 14 3.66 -6.63 14.44
C ILE A 14 4.55 -5.87 15.43
N VAL A 15 4.94 -6.54 16.51
CA VAL A 15 5.89 -5.99 17.49
C VAL A 15 7.28 -5.90 16.85
N LYS A 16 7.72 -6.99 16.19
CA LYS A 16 8.98 -7.05 15.46
C LYS A 16 8.95 -8.19 14.46
N THR A 17 9.47 -7.94 13.26
CA THR A 17 9.70 -9.01 12.27
C THR A 17 11.15 -9.47 12.27
N GLY A 18 11.39 -10.72 11.90
CA GLY A 18 12.72 -11.27 11.62
C GLY A 18 13.17 -11.14 10.16
N GLY A 19 12.66 -10.16 9.39
CA GLY A 19 12.76 -10.07 7.92
C GLY A 19 14.15 -9.79 7.32
N GLY A 20 15.19 -9.78 8.17
CA GLY A 20 16.56 -9.47 7.79
C GLY A 20 17.26 -10.51 6.91
N GLN A 21 16.74 -11.74 6.84
CA GLN A 21 17.42 -12.90 6.26
C GLN A 21 17.22 -13.00 4.73
N ALA A 22 18.25 -13.52 4.05
CA ALA A 22 18.23 -13.72 2.59
C ALA A 22 17.09 -14.65 2.12
N GLN A 23 16.64 -15.58 2.97
CA GLN A 23 15.53 -16.49 2.65
C GLN A 23 14.17 -15.80 2.49
N TYR A 24 14.04 -14.53 2.90
CA TYR A 24 12.81 -13.74 2.75
C TYR A 24 12.83 -12.82 1.52
N GLN A 25 13.76 -13.06 0.59
CA GLN A 25 13.78 -12.38 -0.70
C GLN A 25 12.50 -12.69 -1.49
N PHE A 26 11.85 -11.65 -1.97
CA PHE A 26 10.69 -11.76 -2.84
C PHE A 26 11.15 -12.20 -4.24
N GLY A 27 10.48 -13.21 -4.78
CA GLY A 27 10.54 -13.57 -6.19
C GLY A 27 9.51 -12.79 -7.00
N SER A 28 9.55 -12.90 -8.33
CA SER A 28 8.60 -12.23 -9.24
C SER A 28 7.14 -12.48 -8.86
N ASN A 29 6.86 -13.64 -8.28
CA ASN A 29 5.60 -13.96 -7.62
C ASN A 29 5.89 -14.37 -6.18
N THR A 30 5.37 -13.62 -5.20
CA THR A 30 5.56 -13.89 -3.77
C THR A 30 4.20 -13.97 -3.09
N HIS A 31 3.96 -15.06 -2.36
CA HIS A 31 2.72 -15.29 -1.63
C HIS A 31 2.97 -15.13 -0.12
N ILE A 32 2.27 -14.20 0.52
CA ILE A 32 2.34 -13.96 1.96
C ILE A 32 1.02 -14.42 2.57
N TYR A 33 1.06 -15.41 3.45
CA TYR A 33 -0.11 -15.96 4.12
C TYR A 33 0.04 -15.92 5.63
N ALA A 34 -1.08 -15.73 6.32
CA ALA A 34 -1.19 -15.79 7.76
C ALA A 34 -2.68 -15.89 8.16
N GLY A 35 -2.97 -16.24 9.41
CA GLY A 35 -4.34 -16.24 9.94
C GLY A 35 -4.97 -14.83 9.99
N ASN A 36 -6.26 -14.76 10.28
CA ASN A 36 -6.93 -13.47 10.52
C ASN A 36 -6.28 -12.75 11.69
N THR A 37 -6.25 -11.42 11.64
CA THR A 37 -5.59 -10.55 12.65
C THR A 37 -4.06 -10.64 12.74
N HIS A 38 -3.39 -11.48 11.94
CA HIS A 38 -1.92 -11.67 12.01
C HIS A 38 -1.11 -10.62 11.20
N GLY A 39 -1.69 -9.45 10.93
CA GLY A 39 -0.93 -8.33 10.35
C GLY A 39 -0.83 -8.28 8.81
N LYS A 40 -1.57 -9.13 8.07
CA LYS A 40 -1.64 -9.03 6.60
C LYS A 40 -2.06 -7.64 6.13
N SER A 41 -3.20 -7.14 6.62
CA SER A 41 -3.66 -5.78 6.32
C SER A 41 -2.75 -4.69 6.88
N THR A 42 -1.98 -5.00 7.94
CA THR A 42 -0.95 -4.09 8.46
C THR A 42 0.18 -3.93 7.47
N LEU A 43 0.68 -5.04 6.89
CA LEU A 43 1.70 -4.99 5.85
C LEU A 43 1.22 -4.18 4.64
N THR A 44 -0.03 -4.38 4.21
CA THR A 44 -0.65 -3.59 3.14
C THR A 44 -0.68 -2.10 3.49
N ALA A 45 -1.01 -1.73 4.74
CA ALA A 45 -1.02 -0.33 5.18
C ALA A 45 0.39 0.29 5.18
N VAL A 46 1.41 -0.47 5.59
CA VAL A 46 2.81 -0.02 5.56
C VAL A 46 3.28 0.18 4.10
N MET A 47 2.98 -0.76 3.20
CA MET A 47 3.29 -0.61 1.77
C MET A 47 2.57 0.60 1.15
N ARG A 48 1.31 0.84 1.53
CA ARG A 48 0.54 2.01 1.09
C ARG A 48 1.16 3.31 1.58
N SER A 49 1.60 3.35 2.85
CA SER A 49 2.30 4.50 3.42
C SER A 49 3.57 4.84 2.65
N LEU A 50 4.38 3.82 2.32
CA LEU A 50 5.60 3.97 1.52
C LEU A 50 5.29 4.46 0.09
N GLN A 51 4.22 3.93 -0.52
CA GLN A 51 3.78 4.32 -1.86
C GLN A 51 3.36 5.80 -1.91
N SER A 52 2.49 6.23 -0.99
CA SER A 52 1.85 7.55 -1.03
C SER A 52 2.59 8.61 -0.21
N ASN A 53 3.75 8.27 0.35
CA ASN A 53 4.47 9.08 1.32
C ASN A 53 3.60 9.63 2.47
N SER A 54 2.63 8.83 2.96
CA SER A 54 1.68 9.27 3.98
C SER A 54 1.85 8.44 5.26
N PRO A 55 2.55 8.98 6.28
CA PRO A 55 2.77 8.30 7.56
C PRO A 55 1.49 7.92 8.31
N ASP A 56 0.37 8.58 8.04
CA ASP A 56 -0.89 8.40 8.79
C ASP A 56 -1.43 6.97 8.70
N PHE A 57 -1.17 6.28 7.57
CA PHE A 57 -1.46 4.86 7.40
C PHE A 57 -0.77 3.94 8.42
N ILE A 58 0.35 4.39 9.01
CA ILE A 58 1.16 3.67 9.99
C ILE A 58 0.95 4.24 11.40
N LYS A 59 0.95 5.58 11.56
CA LYS A 59 0.88 6.26 12.87
C LYS A 59 -0.34 5.85 13.69
N GLY A 60 -1.50 5.78 13.05
CA GLY A 60 -2.74 5.32 13.70
C GLY A 60 -2.72 3.85 14.14
N ARG A 61 -1.66 3.11 13.80
CA ARG A 61 -1.49 1.68 14.12
C ARG A 61 -0.35 1.44 15.09
N LYS A 62 0.03 2.37 15.97
CA LYS A 62 1.06 2.07 16.99
C LYS A 62 0.61 0.87 17.84
N THR A 63 1.51 -0.10 18.01
CA THR A 63 1.23 -1.28 18.85
C THR A 63 0.89 -0.85 20.27
N PHE A 64 -0.10 -1.52 20.88
CA PHE A 64 -0.52 -1.21 22.24
C PHE A 64 0.54 -1.67 23.26
N GLY A 65 0.78 -0.86 24.29
CA GLY A 65 1.67 -1.20 25.41
C GLY A 65 3.17 -1.08 25.13
N VAL A 66 3.59 -0.62 23.93
CA VAL A 66 5.01 -0.38 23.62
C VAL A 66 5.36 1.11 23.70
N THR A 67 6.51 1.42 24.30
CA THR A 67 7.05 2.78 24.37
C THR A 67 7.93 3.12 23.18
N GLN A 68 8.47 2.09 22.50
CA GLN A 68 9.34 2.25 21.35
C GLN A 68 8.60 2.88 20.16
N GLN A 69 9.36 3.55 19.30
CA GLN A 69 8.85 4.12 18.06
C GLN A 69 8.51 3.02 17.05
N GLN A 70 7.60 3.35 16.13
CA GLN A 70 7.30 2.50 14.99
C GLN A 70 8.47 2.54 14.02
N ARG A 71 8.76 1.43 13.35
CA ARG A 71 9.82 1.38 12.35
C ARG A 71 9.43 0.46 11.21
N ALA A 72 9.76 0.84 9.99
CA ALA A 72 9.63 -0.05 8.84
C ALA A 72 10.83 0.12 7.91
N ILE A 73 11.34 -0.99 7.38
CA ILE A 73 12.47 -1.02 6.45
C ILE A 73 12.15 -1.98 5.32
N PHE A 74 12.13 -1.44 4.10
CA PHE A 74 12.07 -2.22 2.86
C PHE A 74 13.41 -2.12 2.15
N VAL A 75 13.83 -3.21 1.52
CA VAL A 75 14.95 -3.19 0.57
C VAL A 75 14.35 -3.23 -0.83
N ILE A 76 14.76 -2.30 -1.67
CA ILE A 76 14.26 -2.15 -3.05
C ILE A 76 15.45 -1.81 -3.95
N GLY A 77 15.81 -2.69 -4.88
CA GLY A 77 17.00 -2.53 -5.70
C GLY A 77 18.29 -2.46 -4.88
N GLY A 78 18.37 -3.17 -3.75
CA GLY A 78 19.49 -3.13 -2.81
C GLY A 78 19.55 -1.88 -1.92
N VAL A 79 18.60 -0.96 -2.05
CA VAL A 79 18.55 0.29 -1.28
C VAL A 79 17.49 0.21 -0.19
N ASN A 80 17.83 0.71 1.00
CA ASN A 80 16.89 0.79 2.12
C ASN A 80 15.93 1.96 1.98
N TYR A 81 14.66 1.70 2.24
CA TYR A 81 13.58 2.66 2.43
C TYR A 81 13.12 2.55 3.87
N ILE A 82 13.33 3.61 4.66
CA ILE A 82 13.21 3.58 6.11
C ILE A 82 12.12 4.55 6.57
N PHE A 83 11.23 4.04 7.40
CA PHE A 83 10.33 4.82 8.24
C PHE A 83 10.91 4.86 9.65
N ASP A 84 11.13 6.05 10.19
CA ASP A 84 11.81 6.26 11.47
C ASP A 84 10.86 6.38 12.68
N GLY A 85 9.55 6.32 12.44
CA GLY A 85 8.51 6.52 13.45
C GLY A 85 7.69 7.79 13.21
N ASN A 86 8.23 8.73 12.44
CA ASN A 86 7.57 9.98 12.08
C ASN A 86 7.33 10.09 10.58
N GLU A 87 8.35 9.84 9.76
CA GLU A 87 8.32 10.01 8.32
C GLU A 87 9.14 8.95 7.58
N TRP A 88 8.95 8.87 6.27
CA TRP A 88 9.79 8.06 5.40
C TRP A 88 10.97 8.89 4.91
N GLU A 89 12.17 8.33 4.91
CA GLU A 89 13.35 8.97 4.30
C GLU A 89 13.13 9.26 2.80
N LYS A 90 12.35 8.41 2.14
CA LYS A 90 11.97 8.50 0.73
C LYS A 90 10.77 7.60 0.45
N SER A 91 9.97 7.98 -0.54
CA SER A 91 8.81 7.20 -1.01
C SER A 91 9.18 6.26 -2.16
N PHE A 92 8.35 5.25 -2.39
CA PHE A 92 8.45 4.38 -3.55
C PHE A 92 7.09 4.21 -4.23
N GLU A 93 6.82 5.07 -5.21
CA GLU A 93 5.51 5.17 -5.87
C GLU A 93 5.15 3.96 -6.73
N ASN A 94 6.13 3.15 -7.14
CA ASN A 94 5.93 1.97 -8.00
C ASN A 94 5.44 0.75 -7.18
N ILE A 95 4.36 0.96 -6.43
CA ILE A 95 3.59 -0.06 -5.73
C ILE A 95 2.14 0.13 -6.18
N ARG A 96 1.45 -0.95 -6.53
CA ARG A 96 0.01 -0.95 -6.79
C ARG A 96 -0.67 -1.90 -5.81
N ILE A 97 -1.73 -1.45 -5.17
CA ILE A 97 -2.45 -2.17 -4.12
C ILE A 97 -3.90 -2.34 -4.55
N PHE A 98 -4.33 -3.58 -4.68
CA PHE A 98 -5.68 -3.97 -5.08
C PHE A 98 -6.42 -4.62 -3.90
N ASP A 99 -6.76 -3.82 -2.90
CA ASP A 99 -7.53 -4.25 -1.73
C ASP A 99 -8.95 -3.68 -1.74
N THR A 100 -9.74 -3.97 -0.71
CA THR A 100 -11.11 -3.45 -0.56
C THR A 100 -11.18 -1.94 -0.69
N ARG A 101 -10.18 -1.20 -0.19
CA ARG A 101 -10.14 0.26 -0.31
C ARG A 101 -9.96 0.71 -1.77
N TYR A 102 -9.12 0.02 -2.54
CA TYR A 102 -9.02 0.26 -3.99
C TYR A 102 -10.37 0.09 -4.68
N ILE A 103 -11.13 -0.93 -4.31
CA ILE A 103 -12.47 -1.18 -4.85
C ILE A 103 -13.42 -0.04 -4.47
N HIS A 104 -13.48 0.36 -3.20
CA HIS A 104 -14.32 1.49 -2.76
C HIS A 104 -13.96 2.80 -3.44
N GLU A 105 -12.67 3.14 -3.55
CA GLU A 105 -12.22 4.40 -4.15
C GLU A 105 -12.51 4.47 -5.66
N ASN A 106 -12.52 3.33 -6.36
CA ASN A 106 -12.60 3.31 -7.83
C ASN A 106 -13.92 2.79 -8.39
N PHE A 107 -14.74 2.03 -7.65
CA PHE A 107 -15.93 1.36 -8.21
C PHE A 107 -17.24 1.80 -7.56
N PHE A 108 -17.21 2.23 -6.30
CA PHE A 108 -18.42 2.66 -5.59
C PHE A 108 -18.63 4.18 -5.68
N SER A 109 -19.90 4.60 -5.64
CA SER A 109 -20.26 5.98 -5.34
C SER A 109 -20.08 6.25 -3.83
N PRO A 110 -20.02 7.51 -3.38
CA PRO A 110 -19.88 7.84 -1.95
C PRO A 110 -20.91 7.17 -1.03
N ASP A 111 -22.06 6.74 -1.59
CA ASP A 111 -23.19 6.16 -0.88
C ASP A 111 -23.24 4.62 -0.93
N GLU A 112 -22.15 3.96 -1.32
CA GLU A 112 -22.02 2.49 -1.42
C GLU A 112 -23.00 1.78 -2.38
N GLU A 113 -23.80 2.54 -3.14
CA GLU A 113 -24.64 2.00 -4.20
C GLU A 113 -23.88 1.88 -5.53
N ILE A 114 -24.15 0.80 -6.26
CA ILE A 114 -23.75 0.65 -7.66
C ILE A 114 -24.72 1.49 -8.50
N THR A 115 -24.41 2.77 -8.65
CA THR A 115 -25.13 3.69 -9.54
C THR A 115 -24.61 3.54 -10.98
N GLU A 116 -25.34 4.07 -11.98
CA GLU A 116 -24.87 4.16 -13.37
C GLU A 116 -23.48 4.83 -13.49
N ASP A 117 -23.16 5.75 -12.57
CA ASP A 117 -21.84 6.38 -12.50
C ASP A 117 -20.75 5.42 -11.99
N GLY A 118 -21.09 4.44 -11.14
CA GLY A 118 -20.19 3.34 -10.78
C GLY A 118 -19.83 2.44 -11.97
N GLN A 119 -20.78 2.22 -12.90
CA GLN A 119 -20.51 1.50 -14.15
C GLN A 119 -19.57 2.27 -15.09
N LYS A 120 -19.74 3.59 -15.23
CA LYS A 120 -18.78 4.44 -15.99
C LYS A 120 -17.37 4.41 -15.40
N LYS A 121 -17.24 4.24 -14.08
CA LYS A 121 -15.92 4.06 -13.44
C LYS A 121 -15.27 2.72 -13.80
N ILE A 122 -16.04 1.67 -14.07
CA ILE A 122 -15.49 0.40 -14.59
C ILE A 122 -14.88 0.61 -15.98
N GLU A 123 -15.57 1.34 -16.87
CA GLU A 123 -15.06 1.68 -18.20
C GLU A 123 -13.77 2.51 -18.11
N THR A 124 -13.78 3.51 -17.22
CA THR A 124 -12.62 4.35 -16.86
C THR A 124 -11.46 3.51 -16.30
N PHE A 125 -11.74 2.50 -15.47
CA PHE A 125 -10.75 1.58 -14.94
C PHE A 125 -10.14 0.69 -16.03
N ILE A 126 -10.94 0.17 -16.96
CA ILE A 126 -10.47 -0.61 -18.11
C ILE A 126 -9.53 0.24 -18.98
N LEU A 127 -9.85 1.52 -19.16
CA LEU A 127 -9.03 2.48 -19.92
C LEU A 127 -7.72 2.85 -19.20
N GLY A 128 -7.69 2.76 -17.87
CA GLY A 128 -6.55 3.18 -17.05
C GLY A 128 -6.33 4.69 -17.05
N SER A 129 -5.46 5.19 -16.18
CA SER A 129 -5.26 6.64 -15.97
C SER A 129 -4.91 7.41 -17.25
N GLU A 130 -4.16 6.78 -18.16
CA GLU A 130 -3.80 7.39 -19.44
C GLU A 130 -4.96 7.35 -20.45
N GLY A 131 -5.71 6.25 -20.53
CA GLY A 131 -6.88 6.17 -21.40
C GLY A 131 -7.99 7.15 -20.98
N VAL A 132 -8.13 7.40 -19.68
CA VAL A 132 -9.06 8.41 -19.15
C VAL A 132 -8.61 9.82 -19.51
N ARG A 133 -7.29 10.10 -19.44
CA ARG A 133 -6.72 11.38 -19.85
C ARG A 133 -7.00 11.65 -21.34
N LEU A 134 -6.75 10.66 -22.19
CA LEU A 134 -7.00 10.73 -23.63
C LEU A 134 -8.49 10.88 -23.96
N ALA A 135 -9.37 10.17 -23.24
CA ALA A 135 -10.81 10.31 -23.42
C ALA A 135 -11.30 11.74 -23.12
N LYS A 136 -10.77 12.36 -22.05
CA LYS A 136 -11.06 13.77 -21.73
C LYS A 136 -10.54 14.72 -22.82
N ASP A 137 -9.30 14.53 -23.29
CA ASP A 137 -8.72 15.34 -24.37
C ASP A 137 -9.54 15.28 -25.68
N VAL A 138 -10.26 14.18 -25.95
CA VAL A 138 -11.13 14.04 -27.12
C VAL A 138 -12.48 14.73 -26.93
N VAL A 139 -13.02 14.72 -25.70
CA VAL A 139 -14.27 15.41 -25.38
C VAL A 139 -14.09 16.93 -25.38
N ASP A 140 -12.97 17.43 -24.83
CA ASP A 140 -12.68 18.87 -24.73
C ASP A 140 -12.29 19.53 -26.07
N ARG A 141 -12.06 18.73 -27.12
CA ARG A 141 -11.74 19.20 -28.48
C ARG A 141 -12.95 19.32 -29.40
N ASN A 142 -14.15 18.94 -28.94
CA ASN A 142 -15.42 19.13 -29.64
C ASN A 142 -16.23 20.25 -28.98
#